data_AF-A0A7J8AZC9-F1
#
_entry.id   AF-A0A7J8AZC9-F1
#
_cell.length_a   1.000
_cell.length_b   1.000
_cell.length_c   1.000
_cell.angle_alpha   90.00
_cell.angle_beta   90.00
_cell.angle_gamma   90.00
#
_symmetry.space_group_name_H-M   'P 1'
#
loop_
_entity.id
_entity.type
_entity.pdbx_description
1 polymer ?
#
loop_
_entity_poly.entity_id
_entity_poly.type
_entity_poly.pdbx_seq_one_letter_code
_entity_poly.pdbx_strand_id
1 'polypeptide(L)'
;MQRLVSELYVRDNCHPFKATVLVWIQLPMWIFMSVALRNFSTGATHSEGFSVQEQLATGGVLWIPDLTALDSTWILPICIGAINLVIVEIVALQKVGMSRFQTGVTHFVRGISVLMIPIAATVPSSLVLYWFCSSFMGLSQNLLLRSPRFRQFCRIPLTKGDSDTPYKDLFAAFYAKYISRK
;
A
#
# COMPACT_ATOMS: atom_id res chain seq x y z
N MET A 1 15.89 2.31 -29.96
CA MET A 1 14.85 2.63 -28.94
C MET A 1 15.42 3.19 -27.64
N GLN A 2 16.39 2.55 -26.97
CA GLN A 2 16.90 3.04 -25.67
C GLN A 2 17.47 4.48 -25.70
N ARG A 3 18.14 4.89 -26.78
CA ARG A 3 18.66 6.27 -26.93
C ARG A 3 17.56 7.34 -27.06
N LEU A 4 16.46 7.03 -27.76
CA LEU A 4 15.31 7.94 -27.87
C LEU A 4 14.62 8.14 -26.51
N VAL A 5 14.52 7.07 -25.72
CA VAL A 5 13.95 7.13 -24.37
C VAL A 5 14.82 7.95 -23.42
N SER A 6 16.15 7.82 -23.49
CA SER A 6 17.06 8.64 -22.68
C SER A 6 17.01 10.13 -23.03
N GLU A 7 16.90 10.47 -24.32
CA GLU A 7 16.79 11.87 -24.73
C GLU A 7 15.46 12.51 -24.28
N LEU A 8 14.35 11.76 -24.31
CA LEU A 8 13.08 12.18 -23.72
C LEU A 8 13.19 12.41 -22.21
N TYR A 9 13.91 11.55 -21.47
CA TYR A 9 14.11 11.75 -20.02
C TYR A 9 14.94 12.99 -19.69
N VAL A 10 15.96 13.30 -20.51
CA VAL A 10 16.78 14.50 -20.33
C VAL A 10 15.98 15.76 -20.67
N ARG A 11 15.23 15.73 -21.78
CA ARG A 11 14.41 16.88 -22.22
C ARG A 11 13.30 17.21 -21.24
N ASP A 12 12.60 16.20 -20.75
CA ASP A 12 11.44 16.38 -19.87
C ASP A 12 11.85 16.32 -18.37
N ASN A 13 13.16 16.21 -18.06
CA ASN A 13 13.75 16.13 -16.72
C ASN A 13 13.10 15.07 -15.79
N CYS A 14 12.57 14.01 -16.41
CA CYS A 14 11.86 12.91 -15.78
C CYS A 14 12.81 11.76 -15.47
N HIS A 15 13.85 12.02 -14.67
CA HIS A 15 14.80 10.97 -14.32
C HIS A 15 14.09 9.86 -13.53
N PRO A 16 14.26 8.57 -13.89
CA PRO A 16 13.63 7.45 -13.17
C PRO A 16 14.03 7.40 -11.69
N PHE A 17 15.15 8.02 -11.33
CA PHE A 17 15.58 8.19 -9.95
C PHE A 17 14.61 9.04 -9.12
N LYS A 18 13.99 10.08 -9.69
CA LYS A 18 12.99 10.88 -8.97
C LYS A 18 11.76 10.05 -8.60
N ALA A 19 11.40 9.07 -9.43
CA ALA A 19 10.31 8.14 -9.13
C ALA A 19 10.67 7.13 -8.03
N THR A 20 11.95 6.78 -7.86
CA THR A 20 12.40 5.87 -6.80
C THR A 20 12.65 6.56 -5.47
N VAL A 21 12.91 7.88 -5.44
CA VAL A 21 13.11 8.66 -4.20
C VAL A 21 11.98 8.45 -3.18
N LEU A 22 10.72 8.41 -3.63
CA LEU A 22 9.58 8.19 -2.74
C LEU A 22 9.69 6.85 -1.99
N VAL A 23 10.13 5.79 -2.68
CA VAL A 23 10.33 4.46 -2.08
C VAL A 23 11.45 4.50 -1.04
N TRP A 24 12.53 5.22 -1.34
CA TRP A 24 13.67 5.38 -0.44
C TRP A 24 13.35 6.16 0.84
N ILE A 25 12.38 7.07 0.81
CA ILE A 25 11.95 7.79 2.01
C ILE A 25 10.88 6.98 2.76
N GLN A 26 9.96 6.35 2.04
CA GLN A 26 8.85 5.61 2.63
C GLN A 26 9.31 4.35 3.38
N LEU A 27 10.25 3.58 2.81
CA LEU A 27 10.68 2.31 3.42
C LEU A 27 11.36 2.51 4.79
N PRO A 28 12.35 3.41 4.97
CA PRO A 28 12.96 3.64 6.28
C PRO A 28 11.94 4.14 7.30
N MET A 29 11.09 5.10 6.93
CA MET A 29 10.03 5.61 7.81
C MET A 29 9.09 4.49 8.26
N TRP A 30 8.73 3.59 7.34
CA TRP A 30 7.90 2.44 7.66
C TRP A 30 8.56 1.48 8.64
N ILE A 31 9.87 1.21 8.49
CA ILE A 31 10.64 0.37 9.41
C ILE A 31 10.73 1.03 10.79
N PHE A 32 11.12 2.30 10.86
CA PHE A 32 11.27 3.03 12.12
C PHE A 32 9.95 3.07 12.90
N MET A 33 8.85 3.39 12.23
CA MET A 33 7.54 3.42 12.88
C MET A 33 7.11 2.02 13.35
N SER A 34 7.40 0.98 12.57
CA SER A 34 7.08 -0.40 12.94
C SER A 34 7.85 -0.85 14.19
N VAL A 35 9.15 -0.52 14.26
CA VAL A 35 10.00 -0.82 15.43
C VAL A 35 9.58 0.00 16.64
N ALA A 36 9.27 1.29 16.46
CA ALA A 36 8.80 2.15 17.54
C ALA A 36 7.48 1.64 18.15
N LEU A 37 6.49 1.33 17.31
CA LEU A 37 5.20 0.77 17.77
C LEU A 37 5.39 -0.57 18.48
N ARG A 38 6.27 -1.43 17.97
CA ARG A 38 6.61 -2.68 18.64
C ARG A 38 7.21 -2.41 20.02
N ASN A 39 8.19 -1.53 20.13
CA ASN A 39 8.83 -1.19 21.42
C ASN A 39 7.87 -0.54 22.42
N PHE A 40 6.90 0.26 21.95
CA PHE A 40 5.85 0.82 22.80
C PHE A 40 4.87 -0.26 23.28
N SER A 41 4.50 -1.20 22.41
CA SER A 41 3.59 -2.31 22.77
C SER A 41 4.22 -3.35 23.71
N THR A 42 5.54 -3.59 23.61
CA THR A 42 6.24 -4.56 24.45
C THR A 42 6.79 -3.97 25.75
N GLY A 43 6.47 -2.71 26.06
CA GLY A 43 6.92 -2.04 27.30
C GLY A 43 8.42 -1.77 27.37
N ALA A 44 9.17 -1.89 26.27
CA ALA A 44 10.63 -1.72 26.26
C ALA A 44 11.08 -0.26 26.48
N THR A 45 10.14 0.67 26.33
CA THR A 45 10.34 2.11 26.60
C THR A 45 9.72 2.43 27.96
N HIS A 46 10.47 2.16 29.04
CA HIS A 46 10.16 2.70 30.36
C HIS A 46 10.42 4.21 30.34
N SER A 47 9.44 4.98 29.87
CA SER A 47 9.44 6.44 30.04
C SER A 47 8.90 6.75 31.43
N GLU A 48 9.79 7.16 32.32
CA GLU A 48 9.55 7.62 33.71
C GLU A 48 8.39 8.65 33.78
N GLY A 49 7.15 8.17 33.86
CA GLY A 49 5.96 9.00 34.10
C GLY A 49 4.79 8.87 33.10
N PHE A 50 4.93 8.14 31.99
CA PHE A 50 3.82 7.96 31.04
C PHE A 50 3.90 6.57 30.38
N SER A 51 3.15 5.62 30.90
CA SER A 51 3.00 4.27 30.37
C SER A 51 2.20 4.31 29.06
N VAL A 52 2.89 4.57 27.95
CA VAL A 52 2.31 4.54 26.59
C VAL A 52 1.60 3.19 26.34
N GLN A 53 2.10 2.11 26.95
CA GLN A 53 1.47 0.79 26.94
C GLN A 53 0.07 0.78 27.57
N GLU A 54 -0.13 1.39 28.73
CA GLU A 54 -1.45 1.44 29.39
C GLU A 54 -2.45 2.29 28.59
N GLN A 55 -1.98 3.35 27.92
CA GLN A 55 -2.82 4.14 27.04
C GLN A 55 -3.18 3.42 25.74
N LEU A 56 -2.30 2.62 25.17
CA LEU A 56 -2.67 1.73 24.06
C LEU A 56 -3.63 0.62 24.53
N ALA A 57 -3.49 0.13 25.76
CA ALA A 57 -4.37 -0.89 26.31
C ALA A 57 -5.76 -0.36 26.66
N THR A 58 -5.86 0.92 27.05
CA THR A 58 -7.14 1.56 27.44
C THR A 58 -7.76 2.36 26.30
N GLY A 59 -6.96 2.84 25.36
CA GLY A 59 -7.34 3.70 24.23
C GLY A 59 -7.80 2.91 22.99
N GLY A 60 -8.64 1.89 23.20
CA GLY A 60 -9.25 1.10 22.14
C GLY A 60 -9.90 1.94 21.03
N VAL A 61 -9.78 1.50 19.77
CA VAL A 61 -10.39 2.16 18.60
C VAL A 61 -11.30 1.17 17.85
N LEU A 62 -12.55 1.59 17.61
CA LEU A 62 -13.61 0.79 16.98
C LEU A 62 -13.90 -0.53 17.73
N TRP A 63 -13.45 -1.67 17.19
CA TRP A 63 -13.72 -3.02 17.72
C TRP A 63 -12.51 -3.63 18.43
N ILE A 64 -11.42 -2.88 18.57
CA ILE A 64 -10.22 -3.28 19.30
C ILE A 64 -10.25 -2.58 20.67
N PRO A 65 -10.65 -3.28 21.74
CA PRO A 65 -10.62 -2.69 23.09
C PRO A 65 -9.21 -2.50 23.62
N ASP A 66 -8.24 -3.33 23.18
CA ASP A 66 -6.83 -3.28 23.61
C ASP A 66 -5.89 -3.33 22.40
N LEU A 67 -5.16 -2.24 22.13
CA LEU A 67 -4.22 -2.14 21.00
C LEU A 67 -2.88 -2.83 21.26
N THR A 68 -2.62 -3.28 22.50
CA THR A 68 -1.40 -4.02 22.88
C THR A 68 -1.58 -5.53 22.78
N ALA A 69 -2.83 -6.01 22.89
CA ALA A 69 -3.16 -7.41 22.71
C ALA A 69 -3.10 -7.84 21.24
N LEU A 70 -2.90 -9.15 21.03
CA LEU A 70 -3.07 -9.79 19.73
C LEU A 70 -4.52 -9.65 19.28
N ASP A 71 -4.75 -9.31 18.02
CA ASP A 71 -6.10 -9.15 17.49
C ASP A 71 -6.82 -10.50 17.40
N SER A 72 -7.53 -10.87 18.47
CA SER A 72 -8.26 -12.14 18.56
C SER A 72 -9.43 -12.22 17.57
N THR A 73 -9.82 -11.09 16.96
CA THR A 73 -10.94 -11.05 16.01
C THR A 73 -10.56 -11.50 14.60
N TRP A 74 -9.26 -11.58 14.27
CA TRP A 74 -8.74 -11.85 12.92
C TRP A 74 -9.21 -10.85 11.83
N ILE A 75 -10.03 -9.85 12.18
CA ILE A 75 -10.62 -8.91 11.24
C ILE A 75 -9.52 -8.03 10.64
N LEU A 76 -8.61 -7.47 11.45
CA LEU A 76 -7.57 -6.59 10.90
C LEU A 76 -6.53 -7.31 10.04
N PRO A 77 -5.99 -8.48 10.44
CA PRO A 77 -5.10 -9.25 9.57
C PRO A 77 -5.71 -9.55 8.19
N ILE A 78 -6.99 -9.92 8.16
CA ILE A 78 -7.73 -10.17 6.91
C ILE A 78 -7.90 -8.88 6.12
N CYS A 79 -8.30 -7.78 6.76
CA CYS A 79 -8.47 -6.48 6.12
C CYS A 79 -7.17 -5.97 5.48
N ILE A 80 -6.02 -6.13 6.14
CA ILE A 80 -4.71 -5.77 5.58
C ILE A 80 -4.36 -6.63 4.39
N GLY A 81 -4.52 -7.96 4.50
CA GLY A 81 -4.30 -8.87 3.38
C GLY A 81 -5.16 -8.50 2.18
N ALA A 82 -6.43 -8.17 2.41
CA ALA A 82 -7.37 -7.74 1.38
C ALA A 82 -6.95 -6.41 0.73
N ILE A 83 -6.61 -5.38 1.50
CA ILE A 83 -6.14 -4.10 0.96
C ILE A 83 -4.85 -4.28 0.15
N ASN A 84 -3.88 -5.01 0.68
CA ASN A 84 -2.61 -5.26 -0.03
C ASN A 84 -2.86 -6.02 -1.34
N LEU A 85 -3.76 -7.00 -1.35
CA LEU A 85 -4.15 -7.71 -2.56
C LEU A 85 -4.80 -6.79 -3.60
N VAL A 86 -5.70 -5.89 -3.16
CA VAL A 86 -6.33 -4.89 -4.02
C VAL A 86 -5.30 -3.93 -4.62
N ILE A 87 -4.34 -3.45 -3.83
CA ILE A 87 -3.24 -2.59 -4.30
C ILE A 87 -2.45 -3.31 -5.40
N VAL A 88 -2.06 -4.56 -5.16
CA VAL A 88 -1.31 -5.37 -6.12
C VAL A 88 -2.11 -5.58 -7.40
N GLU A 89 -3.42 -5.80 -7.30
CA GLU A 89 -4.27 -5.98 -8.48
C GLU A 89 -4.39 -4.69 -9.30
N ILE A 90 -4.57 -3.55 -8.64
CA ILE A 90 -4.63 -2.24 -9.31
C ILE A 90 -3.31 -1.97 -10.06
N VAL A 91 -2.17 -2.20 -9.41
CA VAL A 91 -0.86 -2.02 -10.04
C VAL A 91 -0.63 -3.01 -11.18
N ALA A 92 -1.08 -4.26 -11.03
CA ALA A 92 -0.97 -5.28 -12.07
C ALA A 92 -1.82 -4.95 -13.30
N LEU A 93 -3.02 -4.40 -13.09
CA LEU A 93 -3.93 -3.98 -14.17
C LEU A 93 -3.43 -2.74 -14.92
N GLN A 94 -2.60 -1.90 -14.29
CA GLN A 94 -1.97 -0.74 -14.94
C GLN A 94 -0.84 -1.12 -15.90
N LYS A 95 -0.17 -2.27 -15.69
CA LYS A 95 0.96 -2.69 -16.51
C LYS A 95 0.49 -3.40 -17.77
N VAL A 96 0.17 -2.63 -18.81
CA VAL A 96 -0.13 -3.15 -20.16
C VAL A 96 1.17 -3.73 -20.75
N GLY A 97 1.19 -5.04 -21.04
CA GLY A 97 2.35 -5.71 -21.64
C GLY A 97 3.41 -6.19 -20.63
N MET A 98 2.99 -6.75 -19.49
CA MET A 98 3.95 -7.32 -18.51
C MET A 98 4.84 -8.40 -19.13
N SER A 99 6.15 -8.23 -18.96
CA SER A 99 7.12 -9.30 -19.21
C SER A 99 6.86 -10.50 -18.29
N ARG A 100 7.23 -11.72 -18.71
CA ARG A 100 7.14 -12.95 -17.89
C ARG A 100 7.72 -12.77 -16.48
N PHE A 101 8.81 -12.00 -16.37
CA PHE A 101 9.42 -11.65 -15.08
C PHE A 101 8.50 -10.78 -14.21
N GLN A 102 7.86 -9.75 -14.78
CA GLN A 102 6.96 -8.86 -14.04
C GLN A 102 5.67 -9.58 -13.59
N THR A 103 5.16 -10.50 -14.41
CA THR A 103 4.06 -11.38 -14.02
C THR A 103 4.46 -12.28 -12.85
N GLY A 104 5.64 -12.89 -12.91
CA GLY A 104 6.20 -13.68 -11.80
C GLY A 104 6.34 -12.89 -10.51
N VAL A 105 6.91 -11.68 -10.58
CA VAL A 105 7.03 -10.76 -9.43
C VAL A 105 5.65 -10.40 -8.88
N THR A 106 4.67 -10.14 -9.73
CA THR A 106 3.30 -9.83 -9.29
C THR A 106 2.68 -11.00 -8.53
N HIS A 107 2.82 -12.23 -9.03
CA HIS A 107 2.34 -13.43 -8.33
C HIS A 107 3.07 -13.65 -7.00
N PHE A 108 4.37 -13.38 -6.95
CA PHE A 108 5.15 -13.45 -5.72
C PHE A 108 4.66 -12.44 -4.68
N VAL A 109 4.42 -11.17 -5.07
CA VAL A 109 3.90 -10.14 -4.16
C VAL A 109 2.48 -10.47 -3.69
N ARG A 110 1.65 -11.11 -4.52
CA ARG A 110 0.34 -11.66 -4.08
C ARG A 110 0.53 -12.72 -2.99
N GLY A 111 1.47 -13.65 -3.19
CA GLY A 111 1.84 -14.65 -2.18
C GLY A 111 2.27 -14.01 -0.87
N ILE A 112 3.14 -12.99 -0.92
CA ILE A 112 3.55 -12.21 0.26
C ILE A 112 2.34 -11.55 0.94
N SER A 113 1.40 -10.99 0.18
CA SER A 113 0.22 -10.32 0.74
C SER A 113 -0.66 -11.30 1.53
N VAL A 114 -0.76 -12.55 1.08
CA VAL A 114 -1.47 -13.62 1.81
C VAL A 114 -0.66 -14.07 3.03
N LEU A 115 0.67 -14.23 2.89
CA LEU A 115 1.56 -14.58 4.00
C LEU A 115 1.63 -13.49 5.08
N MET A 116 1.35 -12.24 4.73
CA MET A 116 1.27 -11.14 5.70
C MET A 116 0.09 -11.26 6.66
N ILE A 117 -0.95 -12.04 6.33
CA ILE A 117 -2.11 -12.27 7.19
C ILE A 117 -1.71 -13.02 8.48
N PRO A 118 -1.08 -14.21 8.44
CA PRO A 118 -0.65 -14.89 9.66
C PRO A 118 0.44 -14.12 10.40
N ILE A 119 1.33 -13.40 9.69
CA ILE A 119 2.34 -12.55 10.34
C ILE A 119 1.66 -11.42 11.12
N ALA A 120 0.69 -10.74 10.52
CA ALA A 120 -0.12 -9.71 11.18
C ALA A 120 -0.87 -10.26 12.40
N ALA A 121 -1.31 -11.52 12.36
CA ALA A 121 -1.96 -12.17 13.50
C ALA A 121 -1.01 -12.44 14.68
N THR A 122 0.31 -12.48 14.46
CA THR A 122 1.33 -12.70 15.50
C THR A 122 1.92 -11.43 16.10
N VAL A 123 1.55 -10.25 15.59
CA VAL A 123 2.09 -8.97 16.04
C VAL A 123 1.02 -8.12 16.73
N PRO A 124 1.40 -7.14 17.58
CA PRO A 124 0.46 -6.32 18.33
C PRO A 124 -0.51 -5.56 17.42
N SER A 125 -1.77 -5.43 17.85
CA SER A 125 -2.85 -4.81 17.06
C SER A 125 -2.54 -3.37 16.64
N SER A 126 -1.77 -2.60 17.43
CA SER A 126 -1.30 -1.26 17.07
C SER A 126 -0.42 -1.22 15.82
N LEU A 127 0.45 -2.21 15.66
CA LEU A 127 1.33 -2.34 14.50
C LEU A 127 0.53 -2.71 13.25
N VAL A 128 -0.42 -3.63 13.42
CA VAL A 128 -1.38 -4.05 12.39
C VAL A 128 -2.21 -2.85 11.93
N LEU A 129 -2.78 -2.06 12.85
CA LEU A 129 -3.51 -0.82 12.54
C LEU A 129 -2.66 0.19 11.75
N TYR A 130 -1.39 0.37 12.14
CA TYR A 130 -0.49 1.25 11.41
C TYR A 130 -0.26 0.74 9.97
N TRP A 131 0.00 -0.56 9.80
CA TRP A 131 0.14 -1.16 8.48
C TRP A 131 -1.13 -1.02 7.65
N PHE A 132 -2.30 -1.22 8.26
CA PHE A 132 -3.60 -1.02 7.61
C PHE A 132 -3.76 0.42 7.13
N CYS A 133 -3.55 1.41 8.00
CA CYS A 133 -3.68 2.82 7.66
C CYS A 133 -2.68 3.24 6.57
N SER A 134 -1.43 2.78 6.68
CA SER A 134 -0.39 3.03 5.67
C SER A 134 -0.79 2.47 4.30
N SER A 135 -1.26 1.23 4.24
CA SER A 135 -1.71 0.63 2.98
C SER A 135 -2.97 1.31 2.44
N PHE A 136 -3.92 1.68 3.30
CA PHE A 136 -5.12 2.42 2.91
C PHE A 136 -4.80 3.81 2.33
N MET A 137 -3.86 4.54 2.94
CA MET A 137 -3.38 5.82 2.42
C MET A 137 -2.67 5.64 1.07
N GLY A 138 -1.84 4.61 0.92
CA GLY A 138 -1.18 4.29 -0.35
C GLY A 138 -2.17 3.91 -1.47
N LEU A 139 -3.21 3.15 -1.13
CA LEU A 139 -4.32 2.84 -2.03
C LEU A 139 -5.08 4.11 -2.43
N SER A 140 -5.41 4.95 -1.45
CA SER A 140 -6.11 6.22 -1.67
C SER A 140 -5.30 7.15 -2.56
N GLN A 141 -3.99 7.29 -2.34
CA GLN A 141 -3.09 8.05 -3.22
C GLN A 141 -3.10 7.49 -4.64
N ASN A 142 -3.02 6.16 -4.81
CA ASN A 142 -3.11 5.53 -6.14
C ASN A 142 -4.44 5.81 -6.84
N LEU A 143 -5.56 5.72 -6.12
CA LEU A 143 -6.90 5.96 -6.67
C LEU A 143 -7.13 7.45 -6.98
N LEU A 144 -6.65 8.36 -6.11
CA LEU A 144 -6.77 9.80 -6.29
C LEU A 144 -5.95 10.28 -7.49
N LEU A 145 -4.68 9.87 -7.59
CA LEU A 145 -3.82 10.19 -8.72
C LEU A 145 -4.31 9.60 -10.04
N ARG A 146 -5.23 8.64 -10.00
CA ARG A 146 -5.89 8.08 -11.18
C ARG A 146 -7.15 8.85 -11.57
N SER A 147 -7.78 9.58 -10.64
CA SER A 147 -8.98 10.35 -10.93
C SER A 147 -8.63 11.54 -11.85
N PRO A 148 -9.23 11.65 -13.04
CA PRO A 148 -8.93 12.73 -13.98
C PRO A 148 -9.33 14.09 -13.38
N ARG A 149 -10.37 14.12 -12.54
CA ARG A 149 -10.79 15.32 -11.81
C ARG A 149 -9.73 15.80 -10.82
N PHE A 150 -9.09 14.88 -10.11
CA PHE A 150 -8.02 15.24 -9.16
C PHE A 150 -6.73 15.64 -9.89
N ARG A 151 -6.41 14.96 -11.00
CA ARG A 151 -5.31 15.38 -11.89
C ARG A 151 -5.51 16.78 -12.45
N GLN A 152 -6.72 17.10 -12.91
CA GLN A 152 -7.09 18.43 -13.39
C GLN A 152 -7.00 19.47 -12.27
N PHE A 153 -7.46 19.15 -11.07
CA PHE A 153 -7.32 20.01 -9.90
C PHE A 153 -5.85 20.29 -9.57
N CYS A 154 -5.00 19.26 -9.63
CA CYS A 154 -3.55 19.38 -9.44
C CYS A 154 -2.79 19.91 -10.66
N ARG A 155 -3.47 20.34 -11.73
CA ARG A 155 -2.90 20.84 -12.99
C ARG A 155 -1.92 19.86 -13.67
N ILE A 156 -2.13 18.56 -13.48
CA ILE A 156 -1.36 17.51 -14.15
C ILE A 156 -1.91 17.36 -15.58
N PRO A 157 -1.08 17.47 -16.63
CA PRO A 157 -1.54 17.36 -18.01
C PRO A 157 -2.09 15.95 -18.27
N LEU A 158 -3.29 15.87 -18.84
CA LEU A 158 -3.86 14.59 -19.29
C LEU A 158 -3.02 14.06 -20.46
N THR A 159 -2.59 12.82 -20.34
CA THR A 159 -1.85 12.15 -21.42
C THR A 159 -2.83 11.47 -22.36
N LYS A 160 -2.50 11.36 -23.66
CA LYS A 160 -3.38 10.78 -24.70
C LYS A 160 -3.82 9.32 -24.45
N GLY A 161 -3.24 8.64 -23.46
CA GLY A 161 -3.61 7.28 -23.02
C GLY A 161 -4.48 7.23 -21.76
N ASP A 162 -4.85 8.37 -21.18
CA ASP A 162 -5.73 8.43 -20.01
C ASP A 162 -7.19 8.27 -20.48
N SER A 163 -7.85 7.21 -20.03
CA SER A 163 -9.29 7.00 -20.29
C SER A 163 -10.16 7.95 -19.47
N ASP A 164 -11.24 8.43 -20.06
CA ASP A 164 -12.24 9.31 -19.44
C ASP A 164 -12.94 8.67 -18.23
N THR A 165 -12.94 7.33 -18.14
CA THR A 165 -13.56 6.59 -17.03
C THR A 165 -12.62 5.55 -16.39
N PRO A 166 -11.58 5.98 -15.66
CA PRO A 166 -10.54 5.07 -15.18
C PRO A 166 -11.05 4.01 -14.20
N TYR A 167 -12.09 4.31 -13.40
CA TYR A 167 -12.68 3.32 -12.50
C TYR A 167 -13.49 2.27 -13.26
N LYS A 168 -14.26 2.67 -14.28
CA LYS A 168 -15.03 1.73 -15.11
C LYS A 168 -14.10 0.80 -15.89
N ASP A 169 -12.99 1.33 -16.39
CA ASP A 169 -11.98 0.54 -17.09
C ASP A 169 -11.26 -0.44 -16.16
N LEU A 170 -11.04 -0.06 -14.90
CA LEU A 170 -10.52 -1.00 -13.90
C LEU A 170 -11.49 -2.17 -13.70
N PHE A 171 -12.77 -1.85 -13.50
CA PHE A 171 -13.80 -2.87 -13.29
C PHE A 171 -13.96 -3.74 -14.52
N ALA A 172 -13.96 -3.16 -15.72
CA ALA A 172 -14.01 -3.90 -16.98
C ALA A 172 -12.78 -4.79 -17.17
N ALA A 173 -11.57 -4.30 -16.88
CA ALA A 173 -10.35 -5.08 -16.96
C ALA A 173 -10.31 -6.20 -15.90
N PHE A 174 -10.80 -5.94 -14.70
CA PHE A 174 -10.94 -6.94 -13.63
C PHE A 174 -11.94 -8.03 -14.05
N TYR A 175 -13.11 -7.63 -14.56
CA TYR A 175 -14.14 -8.54 -15.06
C TYR A 175 -13.63 -9.38 -16.23
N ALA A 176 -12.95 -8.77 -17.20
CA ALA A 176 -12.36 -9.48 -18.33
C ALA A 176 -11.28 -10.48 -17.88
N LYS A 177 -10.49 -10.15 -16.86
CA LYS A 177 -9.40 -11.00 -16.38
C LYS A 177 -9.88 -12.19 -15.53
N TYR A 178 -10.90 -12.00 -14.70
CA TYR A 178 -11.37 -13.01 -13.74
C TYR A 178 -12.67 -13.72 -14.15
N ILE A 179 -13.56 -13.05 -14.86
CA ILE A 179 -14.91 -13.58 -15.18
C ILE A 179 -15.00 -14.05 -16.64
N SER A 180 -14.34 -13.37 -17.58
CA SER A 180 -14.34 -13.77 -19.00
C SER A 180 -13.41 -14.95 -19.33
N ARG A 181 -12.57 -15.38 -18.38
CA ARG A 181 -11.65 -16.51 -18.56
C ARG A 181 -12.25 -17.88 -18.18
N LYS A 182 -13.57 -17.94 -17.98
CA LYS A 182 -14.35 -19.14 -17.71
C LYS A 182 -15.19 -19.46 -18.93
#